data_AF-A0A3L6R5K6-F1
#
_entry.id   AF-A0A3L6R5K6-F1
#
_cell.length_a   1.000
_cell.length_b   1.000
_cell.length_c   1.000
_cell.angle_alpha   90.00
_cell.angle_beta   90.00
_cell.angle_gamma   90.00
#
_symmetry.space_group_name_H-M   'P 1'
#
loop_
_entity.id
_entity.type
_entity.pdbx_description
1 polymer ?
#
loop_
_entity_poly.entity_id
_entity_poly.type
_entity_poly.pdbx_seq_one_letter_code
_entity_poly.pdbx_strand_id
1 'polypeptide(L)'
;MVPYFSWKYSHRRHHSNTGSLDRDEVFVPTKKEALPWYTPYGRLLHITVQLTLGWPLYLTTNASGRPYPCFACHYDPYGPIYNDRERVQIFVSDAGVMAVSFGLYKLAATFGFWWVVRVYGVPLLIVNAWLVLITYLQHTHPALPHYDSSEWDWMRGALATMDPAYGILSRVFHNITDAHVAHHLFSTMPHYHAMEATKAIKPILGEYTSPTPRLWPRRPGARSGSASTSSPRTARASSGTITSSSRLRS
;
A
#
# COMPACT_ATOMS: atom_id res chain seq x y z
N MET A 1 -18.26 -6.18 4.18
CA MET A 1 -19.10 -5.53 3.16
C MET A 1 -18.29 -4.52 2.40
N VAL A 2 -18.53 -4.41 1.10
CA VAL A 2 -17.79 -3.52 0.20
C VAL A 2 -18.81 -2.81 -0.71
N PRO A 3 -18.84 -1.47 -0.77
CA PRO A 3 -19.63 -0.77 -1.77
C PRO A 3 -18.95 -0.94 -3.14
N TYR A 4 -19.51 -1.83 -3.98
CA TYR A 4 -18.84 -2.32 -5.19
C TYR A 4 -18.38 -1.20 -6.14
N PHE A 5 -19.26 -0.29 -6.52
CA PHE A 5 -18.91 0.78 -7.47
C PHE A 5 -17.95 1.79 -6.85
N SER A 6 -18.16 2.14 -5.57
CA SER A 6 -17.24 2.98 -4.81
C SER A 6 -15.81 2.45 -4.84
N TRP A 7 -15.65 1.17 -4.53
CA TRP A 7 -14.34 0.52 -4.57
C TRP A 7 -13.81 0.39 -6.00
N LYS A 8 -14.64 0.00 -6.97
CA LYS A 8 -14.27 -0.06 -8.40
C LYS A 8 -13.68 1.28 -8.88
N TYR A 9 -14.29 2.39 -8.50
CA TYR A 9 -13.88 3.73 -8.93
C TYR A 9 -12.63 4.23 -8.22
N SER A 10 -12.50 4.03 -6.91
CA SER A 10 -11.28 4.39 -6.19
C SER A 10 -10.10 3.50 -6.60
N HIS A 11 -10.34 2.20 -6.81
CA HIS A 11 -9.33 1.25 -7.27
C HIS A 11 -8.85 1.55 -8.70
N ARG A 12 -9.77 1.92 -9.61
CA ARG A 12 -9.39 2.40 -10.95
C ARG A 12 -8.48 3.63 -10.89
N ARG A 13 -8.79 4.59 -10.01
CA ARG A 13 -7.97 5.79 -9.81
C ARG A 13 -6.61 5.42 -9.22
N HIS A 14 -6.54 4.46 -8.31
CA HIS A 14 -5.28 3.89 -7.84
C HIS A 14 -4.44 3.38 -9.03
N HIS A 15 -4.94 2.46 -9.86
CA HIS A 15 -4.20 1.96 -11.03
C HIS A 15 -3.77 3.04 -12.03
N SER A 16 -4.56 4.11 -12.13
CA SER A 16 -4.22 5.22 -13.03
C SER A 16 -3.12 6.12 -12.47
N ASN A 17 -2.87 6.07 -11.15
CA ASN A 17 -1.99 6.98 -10.42
C ASN A 17 -1.01 6.27 -9.46
N THR A 18 -0.83 4.96 -9.60
CA THR A 18 -0.01 4.15 -8.67
C THR A 18 1.38 4.77 -8.51
N GLY A 19 1.88 4.83 -7.28
CA GLY A 19 3.21 5.36 -6.99
C GLY A 19 3.34 6.88 -7.11
N SER A 20 2.26 7.62 -7.42
CA SER A 20 2.25 9.08 -7.35
C SER A 20 2.08 9.54 -5.90
N LEU A 21 2.98 10.40 -5.42
CA LEU A 21 2.85 11.03 -4.09
C LEU A 21 1.62 11.94 -3.98
N ASP A 22 1.17 12.50 -5.10
CA ASP A 22 0.09 13.49 -5.14
C ASP A 22 -1.28 12.85 -5.44
N ARG A 23 -1.29 11.77 -6.23
CA ARG A 23 -2.52 11.25 -6.86
C ARG A 23 -2.87 9.79 -6.57
N ASP A 24 -1.97 8.97 -6.04
CA ASP A 24 -2.32 7.59 -5.64
C ASP A 24 -3.47 7.63 -4.61
N GLU A 25 -4.41 6.69 -4.66
CA GLU A 25 -5.60 6.69 -3.80
C GLU A 25 -5.42 5.97 -2.46
N VAL A 26 -4.39 5.14 -2.30
CA VAL A 26 -4.34 4.21 -1.14
C VAL A 26 -2.94 3.84 -0.66
N PHE A 27 -1.89 4.00 -1.47
CA PHE A 27 -0.52 3.66 -1.05
C PHE A 27 0.41 4.87 -1.05
N VAL A 28 -0.10 6.04 -0.63
CA VAL A 28 0.73 7.24 -0.41
C VAL A 28 1.50 7.10 0.90
N PRO A 29 2.84 7.10 0.90
CA PRO A 29 3.63 6.89 2.10
C PRO A 29 3.62 8.14 2.99
N THR A 30 3.44 7.92 4.30
CA THR A 30 3.62 8.98 5.29
C THR A 30 5.11 9.27 5.47
N LYS A 31 5.46 10.56 5.51
CA LYS A 31 6.85 11.01 5.75
C LYS A 31 7.34 10.57 7.13
N LYS A 32 8.63 10.20 7.21
CA LYS A 32 9.24 9.66 8.44
C LYS A 32 9.11 10.62 9.63
N GLU A 33 9.18 11.91 9.38
CA GLU A 33 9.10 12.96 10.39
C GLU A 33 7.72 12.99 11.09
N ALA A 34 6.67 12.53 10.38
CA ALA A 34 5.32 12.40 10.92
C ALA A 34 5.06 11.07 11.64
N LEU A 35 6.08 10.21 11.77
CA LEU A 35 5.99 8.88 12.35
C LEU A 35 6.91 8.64 13.58
N PRO A 36 7.03 9.58 14.55
CA PRO A 36 7.87 9.35 15.74
C PRO A 36 7.37 8.17 16.59
N TRP A 37 6.09 7.82 16.48
CA TRP A 37 5.45 6.71 17.19
C TRP A 37 5.70 5.34 16.54
N TYR A 38 6.31 5.26 15.35
CA TYR A 38 6.52 4.02 14.59
C TYR A 38 7.71 3.19 15.11
N THR A 39 7.77 3.02 16.43
CA THR A 39 8.68 2.14 17.18
C THR A 39 8.32 0.66 16.92
N PRO A 40 9.09 -0.34 17.39
CA PRO A 40 8.70 -1.75 17.25
C PRO A 40 7.27 -2.06 17.75
N TYR A 41 6.85 -1.46 18.87
CA TYR A 41 5.49 -1.60 19.39
C TYR A 41 4.46 -0.84 18.56
N GLY A 42 4.79 0.39 18.12
CA GLY A 42 3.92 1.16 17.23
C GLY A 42 3.68 0.46 15.89
N ARG A 43 4.70 -0.20 15.34
CA ARG A 43 4.59 -1.04 14.14
C ARG A 43 3.68 -2.24 14.33
N LEU A 44 3.84 -2.96 15.44
CA LEU A 44 2.98 -4.09 15.78
C LEU A 44 1.52 -3.65 15.91
N LEU A 45 1.27 -2.54 16.61
CA LEU A 45 -0.05 -1.96 16.74
C LEU A 45 -0.61 -1.56 15.36
N HIS A 46 0.18 -0.85 14.55
CA HIS A 46 -0.23 -0.41 13.21
C HIS A 46 -0.64 -1.59 12.34
N ILE A 47 0.20 -2.62 12.24
CA ILE A 47 -0.09 -3.83 11.45
C ILE A 47 -1.34 -4.53 12.00
N THR A 48 -1.49 -4.62 13.32
CA THR A 48 -2.67 -5.26 13.94
C THR A 48 -3.94 -4.52 13.58
N VAL A 49 -3.95 -3.18 13.72
CA VAL A 49 -5.09 -2.33 13.34
C VAL A 49 -5.34 -2.42 11.83
N GLN A 50 -4.30 -2.37 11.01
CA GLN A 50 -4.42 -2.44 9.56
C GLN A 50 -5.04 -3.76 9.09
N LEU A 51 -4.61 -4.91 9.64
CA LEU A 51 -5.14 -6.22 9.26
C LEU A 51 -6.55 -6.52 9.80
N THR A 52 -6.96 -5.85 10.88
CA THR A 52 -8.28 -6.11 11.53
C THR A 52 -9.34 -5.06 11.20
N LEU A 53 -8.96 -3.79 11.24
CA LEU A 53 -9.83 -2.63 11.09
C LEU A 53 -9.47 -1.77 9.87
N GLY A 54 -8.32 -2.01 9.21
CA GLY A 54 -7.86 -1.18 8.10
C GLY A 54 -8.85 -1.11 6.95
N TRP A 55 -9.49 -2.22 6.60
CA TRP A 55 -10.51 -2.22 5.54
C TRP A 55 -11.75 -1.36 5.90
N PRO A 56 -12.43 -1.57 7.04
CA PRO A 56 -13.50 -0.67 7.49
C PRO A 56 -13.07 0.80 7.56
N LEU A 57 -11.92 1.10 8.17
CA LEU A 57 -11.41 2.46 8.34
C LEU A 57 -11.07 3.13 7.01
N TYR A 58 -10.55 2.37 6.04
CA TYR A 58 -10.35 2.86 4.69
C TYR A 58 -11.67 3.26 4.04
N LEU A 59 -12.70 2.42 4.12
CA LEU A 59 -13.99 2.71 3.50
C LEU A 59 -14.76 3.85 4.18
N THR A 60 -14.66 3.99 5.51
CA THR A 60 -15.47 4.98 6.26
C THR A 60 -14.76 6.31 6.43
N THR A 61 -13.44 6.35 6.50
CA THR A 61 -12.68 7.57 6.78
C THR A 61 -11.47 7.77 5.87
N ASN A 62 -11.32 6.96 4.82
CA ASN A 62 -10.18 7.01 3.90
C ASN A 62 -8.81 6.96 4.63
N ALA A 63 -8.72 6.18 5.72
CA ALA A 63 -7.60 6.25 6.67
C ALA A 63 -6.21 6.00 6.07
N SER A 64 -6.10 5.18 5.03
CA SER A 64 -4.85 4.93 4.28
C SER A 64 -4.80 5.64 2.93
N GLY A 65 -5.83 6.39 2.56
CA GLY A 65 -5.90 7.06 1.27
C GLY A 65 -5.17 8.40 1.25
N ARG A 66 -5.06 8.98 0.05
CA ARG A 66 -4.49 10.33 -0.07
C ARG A 66 -5.33 11.36 0.68
N PRO A 67 -4.69 12.46 1.14
CA PRO A 67 -5.44 13.56 1.73
C PRO A 67 -6.37 14.21 0.69
N TYR A 68 -7.56 14.56 1.15
CA TYR A 68 -8.54 15.33 0.39
C TYR A 68 -8.85 16.64 1.14
N PRO A 69 -9.27 17.72 0.44
CA PRO A 69 -9.63 18.99 1.08
C PRO A 69 -10.78 18.90 2.08
N CYS A 70 -11.63 17.88 1.94
CA CYS A 70 -12.73 17.57 2.84
C CYS A 70 -12.72 16.09 3.23
N PHE A 71 -13.59 15.73 4.18
CA PHE A 71 -13.74 14.35 4.64
C PHE A 71 -14.05 13.42 3.45
N ALA A 72 -13.29 12.32 3.37
CA ALA A 72 -13.42 11.33 2.31
C ALA A 72 -13.96 10.02 2.88
N CYS A 73 -15.04 9.54 2.27
CA CYS A 73 -15.75 8.33 2.66
C CYS A 73 -16.23 7.62 1.38
N HIS A 74 -16.01 6.31 1.28
CA HIS A 74 -16.41 5.53 0.10
C HIS A 74 -17.92 5.29 0.02
N TYR A 75 -18.66 5.63 1.07
CA TYR A 75 -20.13 5.60 1.12
C TYR A 75 -20.76 6.98 0.91
N ASP A 76 -19.95 8.02 0.61
CA ASP A 76 -20.46 9.36 0.31
C ASP A 76 -20.41 9.62 -1.21
N PRO A 77 -21.55 9.60 -1.92
CA PRO A 77 -21.61 9.92 -3.35
C PRO A 77 -21.12 11.34 -3.68
N TYR A 78 -21.17 12.26 -2.72
CA TYR A 78 -20.70 13.65 -2.90
C TYR A 78 -19.28 13.83 -2.37
N GLY A 79 -18.67 12.77 -1.87
CA GLY A 79 -17.30 12.77 -1.37
C GLY A 79 -16.29 13.13 -2.47
N PRO A 80 -15.12 13.67 -2.08
CA PRO A 80 -14.14 14.20 -3.01
C PRO A 80 -13.42 13.12 -3.84
N ILE A 81 -13.67 11.84 -3.54
CA ILE A 81 -13.16 10.67 -4.26
C ILE A 81 -13.79 10.56 -5.65
N TYR A 82 -15.08 10.93 -5.78
CA TYR A 82 -15.88 10.65 -6.96
C TYR A 82 -16.18 11.90 -7.79
N ASN A 83 -16.42 11.69 -9.09
CA ASN A 83 -16.95 12.75 -9.96
C ASN A 83 -18.47 12.63 -10.09
N ASP A 84 -19.12 13.68 -10.60
CA ASP A 84 -20.59 13.76 -10.70
C ASP A 84 -21.22 12.60 -11.47
N ARG A 85 -20.51 12.03 -12.46
CA ARG A 85 -21.01 10.96 -13.32
C ARG A 85 -21.04 9.60 -12.61
N GLU A 86 -20.26 9.44 -11.55
CA GLU A 86 -20.13 8.18 -10.81
C GLU A 86 -21.17 8.05 -9.69
N ARG A 87 -21.74 9.17 -9.22
CA ARG A 87 -22.59 9.24 -8.02
C ARG A 87 -23.75 8.27 -7.99
N VAL A 88 -24.46 8.13 -9.12
CA VAL A 88 -25.62 7.22 -9.22
C VAL A 88 -25.20 5.78 -8.89
N GLN A 89 -24.02 5.36 -9.31
CA GLN A 89 -23.53 4.01 -9.05
C GLN A 89 -23.03 3.84 -7.60
N ILE A 90 -22.58 4.93 -6.96
CA ILE A 90 -22.29 4.94 -5.52
C ILE A 90 -23.57 4.66 -4.73
N PHE A 91 -24.66 5.40 -5.02
CA PHE A 91 -25.96 5.16 -4.42
C PHE A 91 -26.45 3.70 -4.59
N VAL A 92 -26.25 3.11 -5.77
CA VAL A 92 -26.60 1.70 -6.03
C VAL A 92 -25.79 0.76 -5.12
N SER A 93 -24.51 1.04 -4.91
CA SER A 93 -23.65 0.25 -4.02
C SER A 93 -24.12 0.35 -2.57
N ASP A 94 -24.42 1.57 -2.11
CA ASP A 94 -24.86 1.83 -0.74
C ASP A 94 -26.20 1.16 -0.46
N ALA A 95 -27.13 1.21 -1.42
CA ALA A 95 -28.39 0.46 -1.34
C ALA A 95 -28.16 -1.05 -1.20
N GLY A 96 -27.20 -1.61 -1.95
CA GLY A 96 -26.81 -3.02 -1.82
C GLY A 96 -26.22 -3.36 -0.45
N VAL A 97 -25.36 -2.49 0.09
CA VAL A 97 -24.79 -2.62 1.44
C VAL A 97 -25.88 -2.54 2.51
N MET A 98 -26.84 -1.63 2.38
CA MET A 98 -27.99 -1.55 3.29
C MET A 98 -28.86 -2.81 3.22
N ALA A 99 -29.16 -3.31 2.02
CA ALA A 99 -29.98 -4.50 1.83
C ALA A 99 -29.35 -5.74 2.49
N VAL A 100 -28.07 -5.99 2.26
CA VAL A 100 -27.39 -7.14 2.88
C VAL A 100 -27.21 -6.91 4.40
N SER A 101 -27.02 -5.67 4.87
CA SER A 101 -26.95 -5.34 6.30
C SER A 101 -28.28 -5.67 6.99
N PHE A 102 -29.39 -5.32 6.34
CA PHE A 102 -30.72 -5.68 6.80
C PHE A 102 -30.94 -7.19 6.82
N GLY A 103 -30.48 -7.92 5.80
CA GLY A 103 -30.49 -9.38 5.78
C GLY A 103 -29.72 -9.99 6.96
N LEU A 104 -28.51 -9.49 7.24
CA LEU A 104 -27.70 -9.91 8.40
C LEU A 104 -28.38 -9.59 9.73
N TYR A 105 -29.04 -8.43 9.84
CA TYR A 105 -29.84 -8.08 11.01
C TYR A 105 -30.98 -9.07 11.23
N LYS A 106 -31.72 -9.44 10.18
CA LYS A 106 -32.79 -10.45 10.27
C LYS A 106 -32.26 -11.83 10.67
N LEU A 107 -31.10 -12.23 10.14
CA LEU A 107 -30.43 -13.46 10.54
C LEU A 107 -29.99 -13.43 12.00
N ALA A 108 -29.42 -12.30 12.47
CA ALA A 108 -29.02 -12.13 13.85
C ALA A 108 -30.22 -12.17 14.81
N ALA A 109 -31.35 -11.58 14.41
CA ALA A 109 -32.59 -11.63 15.19
C ALA A 109 -33.20 -13.05 15.26
N THR A 110 -32.91 -13.91 14.28
CA THR A 110 -33.49 -15.27 14.19
C THR A 110 -32.58 -16.34 14.81
N PHE A 111 -31.29 -16.30 14.49
CA PHE A 111 -30.30 -17.31 14.89
C PHE A 111 -29.35 -16.84 16.00
N GLY A 112 -29.45 -15.57 16.39
CA GLY A 112 -28.58 -14.92 17.37
C GLY A 112 -27.38 -14.21 16.76
N PHE A 113 -26.95 -13.13 17.41
CA PHE A 113 -25.80 -12.32 16.99
C PHE A 113 -24.53 -13.16 16.80
N TRP A 114 -24.19 -14.00 17.78
CA TRP A 114 -22.97 -14.81 17.74
C TRP A 114 -22.95 -15.86 16.63
N TRP A 115 -24.12 -16.31 16.18
CA TRP A 115 -24.21 -17.20 15.03
C TRP A 115 -23.76 -16.46 13.77
N VAL A 116 -24.28 -15.26 13.51
CA VAL A 116 -23.89 -14.42 12.37
C VAL A 116 -22.40 -14.06 12.42
N VAL A 117 -21.87 -13.74 13.61
CA VAL A 117 -20.44 -13.47 13.79
C VAL A 117 -19.59 -14.67 13.35
N ARG A 118 -19.96 -15.89 13.72
CA ARG A 118 -19.17 -17.10 13.38
C ARG A 118 -19.25 -17.46 11.90
N VAL A 119 -20.44 -17.37 11.30
CA VAL A 119 -20.65 -17.84 9.90
C VAL A 119 -20.33 -16.77 8.86
N TYR A 120 -20.41 -15.49 9.22
CA TYR A 120 -20.20 -14.37 8.30
C TYR A 120 -19.10 -13.43 8.77
N GLY A 121 -19.16 -12.97 10.03
CA GLY A 121 -18.23 -11.97 10.57
C GLY A 121 -16.76 -12.44 10.55
N VAL A 122 -16.47 -13.61 11.11
CA VAL A 122 -15.11 -14.17 11.20
C VAL A 122 -14.56 -14.50 9.81
N PRO A 123 -15.27 -15.22 8.92
CA PRO A 123 -14.79 -15.43 7.55
C PRO A 123 -14.54 -14.12 6.79
N LEU A 124 -15.42 -13.12 6.92
CA LEU A 124 -15.25 -11.82 6.30
C LEU A 124 -13.99 -11.10 6.82
N LEU A 125 -13.74 -11.16 8.13
CA LEU A 125 -12.53 -10.58 8.73
C LEU A 125 -11.26 -11.24 8.17
N ILE A 126 -11.26 -12.56 8.04
CA ILE A 126 -10.12 -13.32 7.48
C ILE A 126 -9.88 -12.91 6.02
N VAL A 127 -10.93 -12.83 5.19
CA VAL A 127 -10.82 -12.40 3.79
C VAL A 127 -10.28 -10.97 3.70
N ASN A 128 -10.79 -10.05 4.52
CA ASN A 128 -10.31 -8.67 4.55
C ASN A 128 -8.83 -8.59 4.98
N ALA A 129 -8.43 -9.35 6.00
CA ALA A 129 -7.04 -9.40 6.45
C ALA A 129 -6.10 -9.87 5.34
N TRP A 130 -6.49 -10.91 4.59
CA TRP A 130 -5.72 -11.38 3.44
C TRP A 130 -5.65 -10.36 2.31
N LEU A 131 -6.78 -9.74 1.95
CA LEU A 131 -6.82 -8.71 0.91
C LEU A 131 -5.89 -7.53 1.25
N VAL A 132 -5.98 -7.03 2.49
CA VAL A 132 -5.14 -5.93 2.97
C VAL A 132 -3.66 -6.35 3.01
N LEU A 133 -3.35 -7.56 3.48
CA LEU A 133 -1.97 -8.04 3.56
C LEU A 133 -1.33 -8.19 2.18
N ILE A 134 -2.02 -8.82 1.23
CA ILE A 134 -1.51 -9.07 -0.11
C ILE A 134 -1.24 -7.74 -0.81
N THR A 135 -2.22 -6.84 -0.82
CA THR A 135 -2.08 -5.54 -1.48
C THR A 135 -1.05 -4.65 -0.79
N TYR A 136 -0.96 -4.70 0.53
CA TYR A 136 0.11 -3.99 1.26
C TYR A 136 1.49 -4.44 0.80
N LEU A 137 1.75 -5.76 0.73
CA LEU A 137 3.05 -6.31 0.36
C LEU A 137 3.40 -6.06 -1.13
N GLN A 138 2.40 -6.01 -1.99
CA GLN A 138 2.55 -5.70 -3.41
C GLN A 138 2.94 -4.23 -3.67
N HIS A 139 2.52 -3.33 -2.78
CA HIS A 139 2.68 -1.88 -2.93
C HIS A 139 3.67 -1.24 -1.95
N THR A 140 4.13 -1.99 -0.95
CA THR A 140 4.98 -1.47 0.12
C THR A 140 6.26 -2.27 0.24
N HIS A 141 7.33 -1.73 -0.31
CA HIS A 141 8.67 -2.29 -0.15
C HIS A 141 9.72 -1.16 -0.29
N PRO A 142 10.85 -1.19 0.46
CA PRO A 142 11.85 -0.12 0.41
C PRO A 142 12.47 0.16 -0.97
N ALA A 143 12.39 -0.80 -1.88
CA ALA A 143 12.89 -0.65 -3.25
C ALA A 143 11.83 -0.13 -4.24
N LEU A 144 10.56 -0.05 -3.84
CA LEU A 144 9.52 0.53 -4.67
C LEU A 144 9.57 2.06 -4.58
N PRO A 145 9.72 2.77 -5.70
CA PRO A 145 9.76 4.21 -5.71
C PRO A 145 8.35 4.81 -5.62
N HIS A 146 8.26 5.94 -4.93
CA HIS A 146 7.15 6.88 -5.08
C HIS A 146 7.68 8.15 -5.72
N TYR A 147 6.97 8.64 -6.73
CA TYR A 147 7.39 9.77 -7.55
C TYR A 147 6.54 10.99 -7.24
N ASP A 148 7.18 12.16 -7.16
CA ASP A 148 6.48 13.44 -7.18
C ASP A 148 6.00 13.77 -8.61
N SER A 149 5.22 14.85 -8.73
CA SER A 149 4.66 15.30 -10.01
C SER A 149 5.70 15.72 -11.07
N SER A 150 6.98 15.88 -10.70
CA SER A 150 8.05 16.21 -11.67
C SER A 150 8.61 14.98 -12.38
N GLU A 151 8.56 13.81 -11.74
CA GLU A 151 9.09 12.55 -12.30
C GLU A 151 8.00 11.52 -12.63
N TRP A 152 6.80 11.66 -12.07
CA TRP A 152 5.74 10.68 -12.24
C TRP A 152 5.20 10.67 -13.67
N ASP A 153 5.16 9.47 -14.25
CA ASP A 153 4.39 9.15 -15.44
C ASP A 153 3.63 7.82 -15.20
N TRP A 154 2.62 7.55 -16.02
CA TRP A 154 1.77 6.36 -15.85
C TRP A 154 2.58 5.05 -15.88
N MET A 155 3.58 4.95 -16.76
CA MET A 155 4.37 3.71 -16.93
C MET A 155 5.23 3.44 -15.70
N ARG A 156 5.94 4.46 -15.20
CA ARG A 156 6.71 4.39 -13.95
C ARG A 156 5.84 4.01 -12.78
N GLY A 157 4.65 4.61 -12.69
CA GLY A 157 3.68 4.32 -11.65
C GLY A 157 3.17 2.88 -11.68
N ALA A 158 2.75 2.39 -12.86
CA ALA A 158 2.27 1.01 -13.02
C ALA A 158 3.35 -0.04 -12.70
N LEU A 159 4.62 0.27 -12.97
CA LEU A 159 5.77 -0.58 -12.63
C LEU A 159 6.26 -0.40 -11.17
N ALA A 160 5.72 0.56 -10.41
CA ALA A 160 6.07 0.78 -9.00
C ALA A 160 5.31 -0.18 -8.06
N THR A 161 5.23 -1.44 -8.47
CA THR A 161 4.63 -2.54 -7.70
C THR A 161 5.51 -3.77 -7.79
N MET A 162 5.23 -4.79 -6.99
CA MET A 162 6.01 -6.03 -7.01
C MET A 162 5.11 -7.26 -6.92
N ASP A 163 5.71 -8.40 -7.29
CA ASP A 163 5.12 -9.74 -7.26
C ASP A 163 5.82 -10.60 -6.20
N PRO A 164 5.51 -10.46 -4.90
CA PRO A 164 6.24 -11.19 -3.86
C PRO A 164 6.07 -12.72 -4.03
N ALA A 165 7.07 -13.49 -3.59
CA ALA A 165 7.01 -14.95 -3.66
C ALA A 165 6.23 -15.54 -2.47
N TYR A 166 4.97 -15.92 -2.68
CA TYR A 166 4.12 -16.54 -1.65
C TYR A 166 4.08 -18.09 -1.71
N GLY A 167 4.79 -18.69 -2.67
CA GLY A 167 4.87 -20.14 -2.81
C GLY A 167 3.50 -20.76 -3.13
N ILE A 168 3.06 -21.76 -2.35
CA ILE A 168 1.78 -22.44 -2.59
C ILE A 168 0.57 -21.50 -2.45
N LEU A 169 0.69 -20.46 -1.62
CA LEU A 169 -0.38 -19.50 -1.42
C LEU A 169 -0.70 -18.72 -2.69
N SER A 170 0.25 -18.53 -3.61
CA SER A 170 -0.03 -17.91 -4.90
C SER A 170 -1.15 -18.65 -5.65
N ARG A 171 -1.11 -19.98 -5.68
CA ARG A 171 -2.17 -20.79 -6.32
C ARG A 171 -3.50 -20.72 -5.58
N VAL A 172 -3.48 -20.72 -4.25
CA VAL A 172 -4.69 -20.58 -3.42
C VAL A 172 -5.40 -19.25 -3.69
N PHE A 173 -4.63 -18.18 -3.91
CA PHE A 173 -5.14 -16.85 -4.21
C PHE A 173 -5.22 -16.55 -5.72
N HIS A 174 -5.32 -17.58 -6.57
CA HIS A 174 -5.51 -17.42 -8.03
C HIS A 174 -4.43 -16.57 -8.71
N ASN A 175 -3.21 -16.65 -8.22
CA ASN A 175 -2.03 -15.91 -8.68
C ASN A 175 -2.19 -14.38 -8.62
N ILE A 176 -3.09 -13.87 -7.77
CA ILE A 176 -3.20 -12.43 -7.53
C ILE A 176 -1.89 -11.86 -6.97
N THR A 177 -1.13 -12.69 -6.25
CA THR A 177 0.10 -12.33 -5.55
C THR A 177 1.32 -12.18 -6.46
N ASP A 178 1.36 -12.93 -7.57
CA ASP A 178 2.53 -13.09 -8.44
C ASP A 178 2.23 -12.75 -9.92
N ALA A 179 1.14 -12.00 -10.14
CA ALA A 179 0.80 -11.39 -11.42
C ALA A 179 0.32 -9.94 -11.26
N HIS A 180 0.72 -9.29 -10.18
CA HIS A 180 0.26 -7.96 -9.80
C HIS A 180 0.85 -6.86 -10.67
N VAL A 181 2.13 -6.96 -11.07
CA VAL A 181 2.72 -6.00 -12.03
C VAL A 181 1.95 -6.03 -13.35
N ALA A 182 1.62 -7.23 -13.86
CA ALA A 182 0.79 -7.38 -15.05
C ALA A 182 -0.62 -6.82 -14.84
N HIS A 183 -1.20 -7.01 -13.65
CA HIS A 183 -2.47 -6.42 -13.28
C HIS A 183 -2.42 -4.88 -13.28
N HIS A 184 -1.33 -4.25 -12.87
CA HIS A 184 -1.21 -2.78 -12.96
C HIS A 184 -1.10 -2.26 -14.39
N LEU A 185 -0.35 -2.95 -15.24
CA LEU A 185 -0.24 -2.60 -16.66
C LEU A 185 -1.57 -2.84 -17.41
N PHE A 186 -2.31 -3.88 -17.02
CA PHE A 186 -3.53 -4.33 -17.68
C PHE A 186 -4.66 -4.61 -16.67
N SER A 187 -5.10 -3.58 -15.94
CA SER A 187 -6.06 -3.74 -14.81
C SER A 187 -7.43 -4.28 -15.18
N THR A 188 -7.80 -4.27 -16.46
CA THR A 188 -9.03 -4.90 -16.97
C THR A 188 -8.87 -6.37 -17.34
N MET A 189 -7.64 -6.90 -17.32
CA MET A 189 -7.36 -8.29 -17.66
C MET A 189 -7.94 -9.23 -16.60
N PRO A 190 -8.63 -10.30 -17.02
CA PRO A 190 -9.11 -11.30 -16.08
C PRO A 190 -7.95 -12.15 -15.50
N HIS A 191 -8.10 -12.58 -14.25
CA HIS A 191 -7.05 -13.30 -13.51
C HIS A 191 -6.56 -14.59 -14.20
N TYR A 192 -7.42 -15.26 -14.98
CA TYR A 192 -7.06 -16.50 -15.66
C TYR A 192 -6.08 -16.33 -16.83
N HIS A 193 -5.87 -15.10 -17.33
CA HIS A 193 -4.79 -14.77 -18.28
C HIS A 193 -3.63 -13.99 -17.65
N ALA A 194 -3.74 -13.61 -16.37
CA ALA A 194 -2.73 -12.76 -15.73
C ALA A 194 -1.34 -13.42 -15.73
N MET A 195 -1.25 -14.72 -15.45
CA MET A 195 0.02 -15.45 -15.49
C MET A 195 0.61 -15.61 -16.90
N GLU A 196 -0.23 -15.69 -17.92
CA GLU A 196 0.21 -15.71 -19.31
C GLU A 196 0.87 -14.37 -19.67
N ALA A 197 0.20 -13.27 -19.33
CA ALA A 197 0.73 -11.92 -19.50
C ALA A 197 2.02 -11.69 -18.70
N THR A 198 2.07 -12.10 -17.43
CA THR A 198 3.29 -12.01 -16.60
C THR A 198 4.47 -12.71 -17.26
N LYS A 199 4.28 -13.93 -17.78
CA LYS A 199 5.33 -14.66 -18.50
C LYS A 199 5.78 -13.95 -19.77
N ALA A 200 4.86 -13.30 -20.48
CA ALA A 200 5.15 -12.58 -21.72
C ALA A 200 5.92 -11.26 -21.48
N ILE A 201 5.60 -10.52 -20.41
CA ILE A 201 6.24 -9.23 -20.11
C ILE A 201 7.58 -9.38 -19.38
N LYS A 202 7.79 -10.47 -18.64
CA LYS A 202 8.97 -10.70 -17.81
C LYS A 202 10.31 -10.61 -18.58
N PRO A 203 10.46 -11.14 -19.81
CA PRO A 203 11.68 -10.98 -20.59
C PRO A 203 11.96 -9.53 -21.01
N ILE A 204 10.92 -8.70 -21.13
CA ILE A 204 11.00 -7.30 -21.56
C ILE A 204 11.33 -6.39 -20.38
N LEU A 205 10.61 -6.60 -19.27
CA LEU A 205 10.71 -5.77 -18.06
C LEU A 205 11.86 -6.21 -17.15
N GLY A 206 12.37 -7.43 -17.32
CA GLY A 206 13.49 -7.96 -16.56
C GLY A 206 13.29 -7.80 -15.06
N GLU A 207 14.18 -7.03 -14.43
CA GLU A 207 14.23 -6.84 -12.98
C GLU A 207 12.98 -6.14 -12.40
N TYR A 208 12.20 -5.43 -13.20
CA TYR A 208 10.97 -4.76 -12.75
C TYR A 208 9.82 -5.73 -12.40
N THR A 209 9.98 -7.02 -12.74
CA THR A 209 9.00 -8.10 -12.41
C THR A 209 9.55 -9.08 -11.37
N SER A 210 10.66 -8.72 -10.71
CA SER A 210 11.32 -9.59 -9.72
C SER A 210 10.52 -9.67 -8.40
N PRO A 211 10.48 -10.85 -7.75
CA PRO A 211 9.91 -10.97 -6.40
C PRO A 211 10.63 -10.14 -5.34
N THR A 212 11.86 -9.75 -5.65
CA THR A 212 12.64 -8.77 -4.89
C THR A 212 13.01 -7.66 -5.86
N PRO A 213 12.32 -6.51 -5.84
CA PRO A 213 12.73 -5.38 -6.66
C PRO A 213 14.14 -4.96 -6.23
N ARG A 214 15.09 -4.91 -7.17
CA ARG A 214 16.38 -4.24 -6.91
C ARG A 214 16.15 -2.73 -6.95
N LEU A 215 17.02 -1.98 -6.27
CA LEU A 215 16.95 -0.53 -6.23
C LEU A 215 16.82 0.04 -7.65
N TRP A 216 15.73 0.75 -7.91
CA TRP A 216 15.49 1.42 -9.20
C TRP A 216 16.71 2.28 -9.57
N PRO A 217 17.23 2.23 -10.81
CA PRO A 217 18.35 3.08 -11.21
C PRO A 217 18.00 4.55 -11.00
N ARG A 218 18.62 5.18 -10.00
CA ARG A 218 18.45 6.61 -9.76
C ARG A 218 19.13 7.39 -10.88
N ARG A 219 18.46 8.40 -11.43
CA ARG A 219 19.12 9.38 -12.29
C ARG A 219 20.27 10.03 -11.51
N PRO A 220 21.44 10.28 -12.13
CA PRO A 220 22.45 11.14 -11.53
C PRO A 220 21.82 12.52 -11.28
N GLY A 221 21.66 12.93 -10.01
CA GLY A 221 21.13 14.24 -9.63
C GLY A 221 19.78 14.24 -8.90
N ALA A 222 19.07 13.10 -8.81
CA ALA A 222 17.91 13.01 -7.94
C ALA A 222 18.37 13.04 -6.47
N ARG A 223 18.11 14.16 -5.76
CA ARG A 223 18.47 14.29 -4.35
C ARG A 223 17.76 13.21 -3.56
N SER A 224 18.56 12.33 -2.97
CA SER A 224 18.06 11.35 -2.02
C SER A 224 17.83 12.02 -0.67
N GLY A 225 16.58 12.04 -0.23
CA GLY A 225 16.31 11.89 1.20
C GLY A 225 16.68 10.46 1.61
N SER A 226 17.98 10.14 1.67
CA SER A 226 18.45 8.86 2.20
C SER A 226 19.24 9.10 3.48
N ALA A 227 18.67 8.62 4.58
CA ALA A 227 19.32 8.46 5.86
C ALA A 227 20.61 7.66 5.70
N SER A 228 21.76 8.30 5.92
CA SER A 228 23.00 7.62 6.23
C SER A 228 22.95 7.15 7.68
N THR A 229 22.94 5.83 7.89
CA THR A 229 23.39 5.25 9.15
C THR A 229 24.90 5.38 9.23
N SER A 230 25.40 6.50 9.75
CA SER A 230 26.77 6.57 10.26
C SER A 230 26.76 6.09 11.70
N SER A 231 27.29 4.89 11.94
CA SER A 231 27.63 4.41 13.28
C SER A 231 28.71 5.34 13.88
N PRO A 232 28.64 5.75 15.16
CA PRO A 232 29.66 6.61 15.74
C PRO A 232 30.95 5.82 15.94
N ARG A 233 31.96 6.14 15.13
CA ARG A 233 33.34 5.74 15.39
C ARG A 233 33.82 6.51 16.61
N THR A 234 34.07 5.80 17.70
CA THR A 234 34.68 6.30 18.93
C THR A 234 36.02 6.98 18.63
N ALA A 235 36.08 8.30 18.76
CA ALA A 235 37.33 9.05 18.79
C ALA A 235 37.99 8.85 20.15
N ARG A 236 39.06 8.05 20.19
CA ARG A 236 39.94 7.97 21.36
C ARG A 236 40.99 9.09 21.22
N ALA A 237 40.91 10.06 22.10
CA ALA A 237 41.86 11.17 22.20
C ALA A 237 43.26 10.64 22.56
N SER A 238 44.26 10.95 21.75
CA SER A 238 45.67 10.89 22.14
C SER A 238 46.11 12.29 22.56
N SER A 239 46.32 12.46 23.86
CA SER A 239 46.92 13.65 24.48
C SER A 239 48.38 13.79 24.04
N GLY A 240 48.66 14.76 23.17
CA GLY A 240 50.02 15.21 22.86
C GLY A 240 50.41 16.36 23.78
N THR A 241 51.21 16.06 24.80
CA THR A 241 51.86 17.05 25.66
C THR A 241 53.04 17.65 24.91
N ILE A 242 52.97 18.95 24.63
CA ILE A 242 54.10 19.75 24.13
C ILE A 242 54.91 20.19 25.35
N THR A 243 56.10 19.64 25.53
CA THR A 243 57.13 20.21 26.40
C THR A 243 58.30 20.69 25.56
N SER A 244 58.49 22.00 25.58
CA SER A 244 59.69 22.70 25.11
C SER A 244 60.87 22.36 26.01
N SER A 245 62.01 21.95 25.44
CA SER A 245 63.31 22.29 26.02
C SER A 245 64.39 22.42 24.94
N SER A 246 65.10 23.53 25.07
CA SER A 246 66.34 23.93 24.41
C SER A 246 67.52 23.02 24.76
N ARG A 247 68.45 22.77 23.82
CA ARG A 247 69.91 23.02 23.97
C ARG A 247 70.78 22.55 22.78
N LEU A 248 71.73 23.45 22.43
CA LEU A 248 73.14 23.28 22.00
C LEU A 248 73.42 22.49 20.71
N ARG A 249 73.90 23.13 19.62
CA ARG A 249 75.29 23.57 19.34
C ARG A 249 76.34 22.45 19.49
N SER A 250 76.76 21.89 18.35
CA SER A 250 78.11 22.02 17.76
C SER A 250 78.10 21.41 16.37
#